data_AF-R7PZS9-F1
#
_entry.id   AF-R7PZS9-F1
#
_cell.length_a   1.000
_cell.length_b   1.000
_cell.length_c   1.000
_cell.angle_alpha   90.00
_cell.angle_beta   90.00
_cell.angle_gamma   90.00
#
_symmetry.space_group_name_H-M   'P 1'
#
loop_
_entity.id
_entity.type
_entity.pdbx_description
1 polymer ?
#
loop_
_entity_poly.entity_id
_entity_poly.type
_entity_poly.pdbx_seq_one_letter_code
_entity_poly.pdbx_strand_id
1 'polypeptide(L)' 'MKASHGAALGAYDPAAIYYMMSRGLTEEQSKRLITVGSLLPIVDSFADKGLSERAKEIMGGIGL' A
#
# COMPACT_ATOMS: atom_id res chain seq x y z
N MET A 1 16.08 25.97 -6.33
CA MET A 1 15.14 24.83 -6.41
C MET A 1 15.34 23.95 -5.19
N LYS A 2 14.30 23.75 -4.35
CA LYS A 2 14.35 22.78 -3.26
C LYS A 2 13.87 21.44 -3.82
N ALA A 3 14.80 20.58 -4.23
CA ALA A 3 14.50 19.18 -4.50
C ALA A 3 14.55 18.45 -3.15
N SER A 4 13.39 18.22 -2.54
CA SER A 4 13.28 17.29 -1.41
C SER A 4 13.27 15.87 -1.98
N HIS A 5 14.42 15.21 -2.05
CA HIS A 5 14.50 13.78 -2.33
C HIS A 5 14.19 13.02 -1.04
N GLY A 6 12.90 12.99 -0.68
CA GLY A 6 12.41 12.18 0.43
C GLY A 6 12.36 10.71 0.02
N ALA A 7 13.50 10.03 -0.01
CA ALA A 7 13.53 8.58 -0.03
C ALA A 7 13.20 8.11 1.40
N ALA A 8 11.91 8.05 1.73
CA ALA A 8 11.47 7.38 2.95
C ALA A 8 11.64 5.87 2.73
N LEU A 9 12.82 5.34 3.05
CA LEU A 9 12.96 3.96 3.52
C LEU A 9 12.27 3.90 4.89
N GLY A 10 10.96 4.05 4.88
CA GLY A 10 10.13 4.18 6.06
C GLY A 10 9.71 2.80 6.52
N ALA A 11 10.11 2.42 7.73
CA ALA A 11 9.39 1.37 8.44
C ALA A 11 7.90 1.74 8.51
N TYR A 12 7.02 0.74 8.60
CA TYR A 12 5.61 0.97 8.85
C TYR A 12 5.42 1.87 10.07
N ASP A 13 4.48 2.81 10.01
CA ASP A 13 4.09 3.60 11.19
C ASP A 13 3.59 2.64 12.29
N PRO A 14 4.28 2.52 13.43
CA PRO A 14 3.88 1.63 14.50
C PRO A 14 2.49 1.95 15.05
N ALA A 15 2.06 3.22 15.02
CA ALA A 15 0.74 3.63 15.47
C ALA A 15 -0.36 3.11 14.52
N ALA A 16 -0.12 3.19 13.21
CA ALA A 16 -1.03 2.65 12.20
C ALA A 16 -1.15 1.11 12.30
N ILE A 17 -0.04 0.41 12.50
CA ILE A 17 -0.02 -1.04 12.72
C ILE A 17 -0.79 -1.41 13.99
N TYR A 18 -0.50 -0.74 15.11
CA TYR A 18 -1.19 -0.98 16.38
C TYR A 18 -2.70 -0.72 16.27
N TYR A 19 -3.10 0.34 15.59
CA TYR A 19 -4.50 0.65 15.36
C TYR A 19 -5.21 -0.46 14.58
N MET A 20 -4.63 -0.92 13.47
CA MET A 20 -5.19 -2.02 12.68
C MET A 20 -5.30 -3.32 13.48
N MET A 21 -4.26 -3.62 14.28
CA MET A 21 -4.28 -4.79 15.17
C MET A 21 -5.35 -4.70 16.25
N SER A 22 -5.57 -3.52 16.83
CA SER A 22 -6.66 -3.29 17.80
C SER A 22 -8.06 -3.52 17.23
N ARG A 23 -8.19 -3.52 15.90
CA ARG A 23 -9.43 -3.80 15.16
C ARG A 23 -9.56 -5.28 14.74
N GLY A 24 -8.67 -6.14 15.22
CA GLY A 24 -8.73 -7.60 15.03
C GLY A 24 -7.90 -8.11 13.85
N LEU A 25 -7.07 -7.28 13.21
CA LEU A 25 -6.15 -7.71 12.16
C LEU A 25 -4.86 -8.27 12.75
N THR A 26 -4.24 -9.24 12.09
CA THR A 26 -2.86 -9.61 12.40
C THR A 26 -1.90 -8.49 11.97
N GLU A 27 -0.69 -8.49 12.52
CA GLU A 27 0.35 -7.56 12.08
C GLU A 27 0.63 -7.71 10.57
N GLU A 28 0.63 -8.94 10.06
CA GLU A 28 0.80 -9.24 8.63
C GLU A 28 -0.35 -8.65 7.79
N GLN A 29 -1.60 -8.87 8.20
CA GLN A 29 -2.77 -8.29 7.52
C GLN A 29 -2.71 -6.75 7.53
N SER A 30 -2.28 -6.17 8.65
CA SER A 30 -2.12 -4.72 8.81
C SER A 30 -1.07 -4.16 7.86
N LYS A 31 0.13 -4.76 7.83
CA LYS A 31 1.22 -4.39 6.90
C LYS A 31 0.77 -4.51 5.44
N ARG A 32 0.08 -5.60 5.13
CA ARG A 32 -0.43 -5.87 3.79
C ARG A 32 -1.45 -4.84 3.33
N LEU A 33 -2.42 -4.52 4.18
CA LEU A 33 -3.44 -3.51 3.89
C LEU A 33 -2.82 -2.12 3.71
N ILE A 34 -1.88 -1.73 4.58
CA ILE A 34 -1.17 -0.46 4.48
C ILE A 34 -0.36 -0.39 3.18
N THR A 35 0.34 -1.47 2.82
CA THR A 35 1.13 -1.53 1.58
C THR A 35 0.24 -1.39 0.35
N VAL A 36 -0.84 -2.18 0.28
CA VAL A 36 -1.77 -2.15 -0.86
C VAL A 36 -2.45 -0.79 -0.97
N GLY A 37 -2.96 -0.25 0.15
CA GLY A 37 -3.62 1.06 0.16
C GLY A 37 -2.69 2.21 -0.22
N SER A 38 -1.39 2.09 0.09
CA SER A 38 -0.38 3.09 -0.31
C SER A 38 -0.04 3.01 -1.80
N LEU A 39 -0.05 1.81 -2.39
CA LEU A 39 0.29 1.59 -3.80
C LEU A 39 -0.90 1.79 -4.73
N LEU A 40 -2.14 1.63 -4.26
CA LEU A 40 -3.35 1.73 -5.08
C LEU A 40 -3.47 3.07 -5.83
N PRO A 41 -3.25 4.25 -5.22
CA PRO A 41 -3.29 5.52 -5.95
C PRO A 41 -2.22 5.63 -7.04
N ILE A 42 -1.07 4.97 -6.87
CA ILE A 42 0.00 4.94 -7.85
C ILE A 42 -0.45 4.08 -9.05
N VAL A 43 -1.02 2.91 -8.79
CA VAL A 43 -1.53 2.03 -9.84
C VAL A 43 -2.69 2.67 -10.60
N ASP A 44 -3.61 3.32 -9.89
CA ASP A 44 -4.75 4.03 -10.50
C ASP A 44 -4.31 5.24 -11.35
N SER A 45 -3.09 5.74 -11.19
CA SER A 45 -2.54 6.84 -12.00
C SER A 45 -2.03 6.38 -13.38
N PHE A 46 -1.97 5.08 -13.65
CA PHE A 46 -1.46 4.56 -14.91
C PHE A 46 -2.42 4.88 -16.06
N ALA A 47 -1.88 5.45 -17.14
CA ALA A 47 -2.65 5.77 -18.34
C ALA A 47 -3.11 4.51 -19.10
N ASP A 48 -2.30 3.46 -19.06
CA ASP A 48 -2.64 2.15 -19.62
C ASP A 48 -3.50 1.37 -18.62
N LYS A 49 -4.78 1.21 -18.97
CA LYS A 49 -5.73 0.46 -18.15
C LYS A 49 -5.36 -1.01 -18.03
N GLY A 50 -4.83 -1.63 -19.08
CA GLY A 50 -4.38 -3.02 -19.03
C GLY A 50 -3.21 -3.21 -18.05
N LEU A 51 -2.30 -2.23 -17.99
CA LEU A 51 -1.23 -2.22 -17.01
C LEU A 51 -1.75 -2.02 -15.57
N SER A 52 -2.69 -1.11 -15.36
CA SER A 52 -3.35 -0.91 -14.05
C SER A 52 -4.02 -2.20 -13.58
N GLU A 53 -4.84 -2.84 -14.43
CA GLU A 53 -5.53 -4.07 -14.06
C GLU A 53 -4.54 -5.21 -13.79
N ARG A 54 -3.48 -5.33 -14.60
CA ARG A 54 -2.43 -6.33 -14.36
C ARG A 54 -1.68 -6.09 -13.05
N ALA A 55 -1.40 -4.83 -12.71
CA ALA A 55 -0.77 -4.47 -11.45
C ALA A 55 -1.68 -4.77 -10.26
N LYS A 56 -2.99 -4.49 -10.38
CA LYS A 56 -4.00 -4.86 -9.39
C LYS A 56 -4.10 -6.37 -9.21
N GLU A 57 -4.06 -7.17 -10.27
CA GLU A 57 -4.04 -8.64 -10.17
C GLU A 57 -2.81 -9.15 -9.40
N ILE A 58 -1.62 -8.62 -9.69
CA ILE A 58 -0.36 -9.02 -9.03
C ILE A 58 -0.37 -8.61 -7.55
N MET A 59 -0.88 -7.43 -7.24
CA MET A 59 -1.09 -6.98 -5.85
C MET A 59 -2.24 -7.73 -5.16
N GLY A 60 -3.16 -8.26 -5.96
CA GLY A 60 -4.54 -8.54 -5.63
C GLY A 60 -5.01 -9.97 -5.95
N GLY A 61 -4.16 -10.99 -5.77
CA GLY A 61 -4.63 -12.35 -5.45
C GLY A 61 -5.36 -12.39 -4.10
N ILE A 62 -6.35 -11.51 -3.91
CA ILE A 62 -7.06 -11.20 -2.67
C ILE A 62 -8.53 -11.15 -3.04
N GLY A 63 -9.25 -12.22 -2.72
CA GLY A 63 -10.67 -12.08 -2.44
C GLY A 63 -10.81 -11.19 -1.22
N LEU A 64 -11.17 -9.93 -1.44
CA LEU A 64 -12.04 -9.19 -0.55
C LEU A 64 -13.48 -9.42 -1.02
#